data_AF-A0AAD5YIN0-F1
#
_entry.id   AF-A0AAD5YIN0-F1
#
_cell.length_a   1.000
_cell.length_b   1.000
_cell.length_c   1.000
_cell.angle_alpha   90.00
_cell.angle_beta   90.00
_cell.angle_gamma   90.00
#
_symmetry.space_group_name_H-M   'P 1'
#
loop_
_entity.id
_entity.type
_entity.pdbx_description
1 polymer ?
#
loop_
_entity_poly.entity_id
_entity_poly.type
_entity_poly.pdbx_seq_one_letter_code
_entity_poly.pdbx_strand_id
1 'polypeptide(L)'
;MGDIASFDYNTPFTPSRSKKKRKNKPGLVPVTPQVALDRARQELTLGEWMEDCKSRSPAFRLCRGILTTELRLSGLVREGISSLFSHSTNPLRILCLGLGSPSSARDARSQLAFLLELCDDIRIDYSRVLAFDPIFTKEDEELLDAVKLQRSTENRACPRLS
;
A
#
# COMPACT_ATOMS: atom_id res chain seq x y z
N MET A 1 25.51 -8.18 -34.29
CA MET A 1 26.00 -7.06 -33.46
C MET A 1 24.81 -6.16 -33.19
N GLY A 2 24.36 -6.08 -31.93
CA GLY A 2 23.18 -5.31 -31.55
C GLY A 2 23.58 -3.92 -31.07
N ASP A 3 22.90 -2.89 -31.57
CA ASP A 3 23.07 -1.50 -31.17
C ASP A 3 22.68 -1.31 -29.70
N ILE A 4 23.62 -0.75 -28.93
CA ILE A 4 23.39 -0.34 -27.55
C ILE A 4 22.72 1.04 -27.61
N ALA A 5 21.46 1.12 -27.21
CA ALA A 5 20.74 2.39 -27.13
C ALA A 5 21.44 3.32 -26.12
N SER A 6 22.11 4.35 -26.64
CA SER A 6 22.74 5.40 -25.83
C SER A 6 21.67 6.39 -25.38
N PHE A 7 21.55 6.58 -24.07
CA PHE A 7 20.59 7.49 -23.46
C PHE A 7 21.21 8.89 -23.37
N ASP A 8 20.64 9.87 -24.07
CA ASP A 8 21.17 11.24 -24.13
C ASP A 8 20.58 12.15 -23.03
N TYR A 9 21.45 12.60 -22.15
CA TYR A 9 21.13 13.50 -21.03
C TYR A 9 20.96 14.97 -21.44
N ASN A 10 21.20 15.31 -22.72
CA ASN A 10 21.02 16.67 -23.23
C ASN A 10 19.58 16.94 -23.70
N THR A 11 18.68 15.97 -23.56
CA THR A 11 17.27 16.18 -23.89
C THR A 11 16.61 17.12 -22.88
N PRO A 12 15.98 18.23 -23.32
CA PRO A 12 15.32 19.16 -22.41
C PRO A 12 14.23 18.45 -21.61
N PHE A 13 14.34 18.49 -20.28
CA PHE A 13 13.32 17.93 -19.40
C PHE A 13 11.98 18.60 -19.69
N THR A 14 11.01 17.82 -20.16
CA THR A 14 9.65 18.32 -20.37
C THR A 14 8.88 18.15 -19.06
N PRO A 15 8.52 19.23 -18.35
CA PRO A 15 7.78 19.10 -17.11
C PRO A 15 6.44 18.43 -17.38
N SER A 16 6.12 17.40 -16.59
CA SER A 16 4.80 16.78 -16.57
C SER A 16 3.74 17.84 -16.33
N ARG A 17 2.82 18.04 -17.29
CA ARG A 17 1.73 19.00 -17.15
C ARG A 17 0.92 18.65 -15.91
N SER A 18 0.79 19.60 -15.00
CA SER A 18 0.00 19.49 -13.78
C SER A 18 -1.40 18.99 -14.14
N LYS A 19 -1.78 17.80 -13.65
CA LYS A 19 -3.13 17.27 -13.84
C LYS A 19 -4.12 18.32 -13.35
N LYS A 20 -4.97 18.79 -14.27
CA LYS A 20 -6.03 19.76 -14.01
C LYS A 20 -6.86 19.27 -12.82
N LYS A 21 -6.71 19.93 -11.68
CA LYS A 21 -7.45 19.65 -10.44
C LYS A 21 -8.95 19.76 -10.76
N ARG A 22 -9.66 18.64 -10.76
CA ARG A 22 -11.11 18.62 -11.02
C ARG A 22 -11.78 19.50 -9.96
N LYS A 23 -12.52 20.52 -10.40
CA LYS A 23 -13.27 21.44 -9.55
C LYS A 23 -14.27 20.62 -8.74
N ASN A 24 -14.17 20.66 -7.41
CA ASN A 24 -15.11 19.98 -6.52
C ASN A 24 -16.53 20.46 -6.86
N LYS A 25 -17.42 19.50 -7.12
CA LYS A 25 -18.84 19.76 -7.37
C LYS A 25 -19.45 20.20 -6.01
N PRO A 26 -19.94 21.45 -5.87
CA PRO A 26 -20.47 21.91 -4.59
C PRO A 26 -21.76 21.15 -4.28
N GLY A 27 -21.81 20.49 -3.11
CA GLY A 27 -23.00 19.77 -2.64
C GLY A 27 -22.79 18.30 -2.28
N LEU A 28 -21.60 17.71 -2.47
CA LEU A 28 -21.32 16.41 -1.88
C LEU A 28 -20.95 16.59 -0.41
N VAL A 29 -21.69 15.89 0.47
CA VAL A 29 -21.33 15.73 1.88
C VAL A 29 -19.88 15.23 1.96
N PRO A 30 -19.01 15.85 2.76
CA PRO A 30 -17.64 15.37 2.95
C PRO A 30 -17.68 13.93 3.47
N VAL A 31 -17.13 13.01 2.68
CA VAL A 31 -16.98 11.61 3.11
C VAL A 31 -15.85 11.54 4.12
N THR A 32 -16.10 10.96 5.29
CA THR A 32 -15.06 10.79 6.31
C THR A 32 -13.99 9.80 5.84
N PRO A 33 -12.73 9.94 6.29
CA PRO A 33 -11.66 9.01 5.94
C PRO A 33 -12.00 7.55 6.24
N GLN A 34 -12.69 7.29 7.36
CA GLN A 34 -13.13 5.95 7.75
C GLN A 34 -14.10 5.35 6.72
N VAL A 35 -15.13 6.10 6.32
CA VAL A 35 -16.11 5.63 5.32
C VAL A 35 -15.43 5.37 3.97
N ALA A 36 -14.44 6.20 3.61
CA ALA A 36 -13.66 6.00 2.39
C ALA A 36 -12.77 4.75 2.47
N LEU A 37 -12.22 4.43 3.66
CA LEU A 37 -11.45 3.21 3.91
C LEU A 37 -12.34 1.98 3.88
N ASP A 38 -13.49 2.01 4.55
CA ASP A 38 -14.45 0.89 4.57
C ASP A 38 -14.93 0.57 3.15
N ARG A 39 -15.18 1.61 2.34
CA ARG A 39 -15.48 1.45 0.91
C ARG A 39 -14.30 0.83 0.16
N ALA A 40 -13.06 1.23 0.44
CA ALA A 40 -11.88 0.63 -0.19
C ALA A 40 -11.72 -0.86 0.19
N ARG A 41 -12.00 -1.23 1.44
CA ARG A 41 -12.05 -2.64 1.88
C ARG A 41 -13.11 -3.41 1.10
N GLN A 42 -14.33 -2.88 1.01
CA GLN A 42 -15.40 -3.49 0.23
C GLN A 42 -15.04 -3.61 -1.26
N GLU A 43 -14.40 -2.60 -1.85
CA GLU A 43 -13.91 -2.66 -3.24
C GLU A 43 -12.84 -3.75 -3.43
N LEU A 44 -11.98 -4.00 -2.44
CA LEU A 44 -11.01 -5.10 -2.48
C LEU A 44 -11.68 -6.47 -2.35
N THR A 45 -12.69 -6.59 -1.47
CA THR A 45 -13.40 -7.86 -1.25
C THR A 45 -14.31 -8.22 -2.44
N LEU A 46 -14.98 -7.22 -3.04
CA LEU A 46 -15.97 -7.42 -4.09
C LEU A 46 -15.40 -7.30 -5.51
N GLY A 47 -14.31 -6.57 -5.68
CA GLY A 47 -13.86 -6.11 -6.98
C GLY A 47 -12.87 -7.05 -7.67
N GLU A 48 -12.96 -7.07 -9.00
CA GLU A 48 -11.88 -7.42 -9.93
C GLU A 48 -10.71 -6.41 -9.87
N TRP A 49 -10.44 -5.80 -8.71
CA TRP A 49 -9.38 -4.82 -8.46
C TRP A 49 -8.04 -5.29 -9.04
N MET A 50 -7.77 -6.59 -8.87
CA MET A 50 -6.60 -7.27 -9.41
C MET A 50 -6.52 -7.19 -10.94
N GLU A 51 -7.65 -7.30 -11.65
CA GLU A 51 -7.72 -7.15 -13.11
C GLU A 51 -7.52 -5.69 -13.54
N ASP A 52 -8.02 -4.75 -12.75
CA ASP A 52 -7.84 -3.31 -12.98
C ASP A 52 -6.40 -2.83 -12.71
N CYS A 53 -5.70 -3.41 -11.73
CA CYS A 53 -4.28 -3.17 -11.50
C CYS A 53 -3.40 -3.75 -12.62
N LYS A 54 -3.78 -4.93 -13.16
CA LYS A 54 -3.11 -5.53 -14.32
C LYS A 54 -3.25 -4.66 -15.57
N SER A 55 -4.36 -3.96 -15.73
CA SER A 55 -4.62 -3.12 -16.91
C SER A 55 -3.95 -1.74 -16.86
N ARG A 56 -3.60 -1.23 -15.67
CA ARG A 56 -3.22 0.20 -15.48
C ARG A 56 -1.72 0.50 -15.28
N SER A 57 -0.84 -0.48 -15.07
CA SER A 57 0.60 -0.17 -14.90
C SER A 57 1.56 -1.23 -15.45
N PRO A 58 2.47 -0.87 -16.38
CA PRO A 58 3.58 -1.73 -16.79
C PRO A 58 4.51 -2.14 -15.64
N ALA A 59 4.59 -1.34 -14.57
CA ALA A 59 5.45 -1.60 -13.40
C ALA A 59 4.94 -2.76 -12.53
N PHE A 60 3.66 -3.12 -12.62
CA PHE A 60 3.11 -4.29 -11.93
C PHE A 60 3.62 -5.62 -12.51
N ARG A 61 4.23 -5.60 -13.71
CA ARG A 61 4.87 -6.80 -14.29
C ARG A 61 6.12 -7.25 -13.54
N LEU A 62 6.73 -6.45 -12.67
CA LEU A 62 7.87 -6.90 -11.87
C LEU A 62 7.47 -7.62 -10.57
N CYS A 63 6.22 -7.47 -10.12
CA CYS A 63 5.67 -8.21 -8.98
C CYS A 63 4.93 -9.51 -9.40
N ARG A 64 5.07 -9.93 -10.67
CA ARG A 64 4.40 -11.11 -11.27
C ARG A 64 4.82 -12.47 -10.71
N GLY A 65 5.57 -12.51 -9.61
CA GLY A 65 5.94 -13.76 -8.93
C GLY A 65 5.27 -13.96 -7.56
N ILE A 66 4.69 -12.93 -6.93
CA ILE A 66 4.31 -13.01 -5.51
C ILE A 66 2.86 -12.58 -5.23
N LEU A 67 2.22 -11.78 -6.09
CA LEU A 67 0.95 -11.11 -5.76
C LEU A 67 -0.22 -11.40 -6.72
N THR A 68 -0.12 -12.41 -7.57
CA THR A 68 -1.15 -12.69 -8.58
C THR A 68 -1.77 -14.08 -8.42
N THR A 69 -2.66 -14.25 -7.43
CA THR A 69 -3.79 -15.21 -7.47
C THR A 69 -4.62 -15.07 -6.19
N GLU A 70 -5.81 -14.46 -6.30
CA GLU A 70 -6.82 -14.21 -5.26
C GLU A 70 -6.33 -13.57 -3.94
N LEU A 71 -7.07 -12.61 -3.40
CA LEU A 71 -6.83 -12.09 -2.04
C LEU A 71 -7.35 -13.05 -0.95
N ARG A 72 -7.37 -14.35 -1.24
CA ARG A 72 -6.95 -15.34 -0.26
C ARG A 72 -5.51 -15.63 -0.63
N LEU A 73 -4.55 -15.28 0.21
CA LEU A 73 -3.19 -15.78 0.07
C LEU A 73 -3.28 -17.23 -0.40
N SER A 74 -2.88 -17.53 -1.64
CA SER A 74 -2.91 -18.90 -2.13
C SER A 74 -2.27 -19.78 -1.05
N GLY A 75 -2.77 -21.01 -0.85
CA GLY A 75 -2.31 -21.88 0.25
C GLY A 75 -0.79 -21.85 0.40
N LEU A 76 -0.06 -21.78 -0.71
CA LEU A 76 1.38 -21.57 -0.82
C LEU A 76 1.95 -20.32 -0.11
N VAL A 77 1.39 -19.11 -0.32
CA VAL A 77 1.90 -17.92 0.36
C VAL A 77 1.59 -18.00 1.85
N ARG A 78 0.39 -18.46 2.21
CA ARG A 78 -0.03 -18.66 3.61
C ARG A 78 0.83 -19.69 4.31
N GLU A 79 1.13 -20.81 3.65
CA GLU A 79 2.00 -21.87 4.16
C GLU A 79 3.45 -21.41 4.21
N GLY A 80 3.95 -20.66 3.24
CA GLY A 80 5.30 -20.10 3.26
C GLY A 80 5.51 -19.13 4.41
N ILE A 81 4.57 -18.20 4.58
CA ILE A 81 4.44 -17.31 5.74
C ILE A 81 4.37 -18.14 7.02
N SER A 82 3.38 -19.01 7.17
CA SER A 82 3.18 -19.82 8.37
C SER A 82 4.41 -20.69 8.69
N SER A 83 5.08 -21.27 7.70
CA SER A 83 6.28 -22.10 7.86
C SER A 83 7.49 -21.29 8.33
N LEU A 84 7.68 -20.08 7.77
CA LEU A 84 8.66 -19.11 8.29
C LEU A 84 8.39 -18.76 9.75
N PHE A 85 7.12 -18.76 10.17
CA PHE A 85 6.72 -18.38 11.52
C PHE A 85 6.70 -19.53 12.53
N SER A 86 6.51 -20.78 12.10
CA SER A 86 6.56 -21.95 12.97
C SER A 86 7.90 -22.14 13.68
N HIS A 87 8.99 -21.55 13.15
CA HIS A 87 10.34 -21.67 13.68
C HIS A 87 10.82 -20.42 14.44
N SER A 88 10.03 -19.34 14.47
CA SER A 88 10.39 -18.10 15.18
C SER A 88 9.74 -18.08 16.56
N THR A 89 10.57 -17.97 17.60
CA THR A 89 10.09 -17.71 18.98
C THR A 89 9.66 -16.27 19.19
N ASN A 90 9.97 -15.37 18.24
CA ASN A 90 9.61 -13.96 18.34
C ASN A 90 8.25 -13.69 17.68
N PRO A 91 7.39 -12.86 18.32
CA PRO A 91 6.14 -12.42 17.71
C PRO A 91 6.42 -11.61 16.45
N LEU A 92 5.70 -11.95 15.38
CA LEU A 92 5.80 -11.29 14.07
C LEU A 92 5.42 -9.81 14.18
N ARG A 93 6.28 -8.93 13.69
CA ARG A 93 6.04 -7.49 13.59
C ARG A 93 6.15 -7.07 12.13
N ILE A 94 5.19 -6.29 11.66
CA ILE A 94 5.18 -5.77 10.29
C ILE A 94 5.64 -4.31 10.32
N LEU A 95 6.58 -3.94 9.46
CA LEU A 95 6.96 -2.56 9.20
C LEU A 95 6.45 -2.18 7.81
N CYS A 96 5.48 -1.28 7.74
CA CYS A 96 4.95 -0.73 6.49
C CYS A 96 5.57 0.65 6.25
N LEU A 97 6.34 0.79 5.18
CA LEU A 97 6.97 2.04 4.77
C LEU A 97 6.32 2.55 3.48
N GLY A 98 6.08 3.85 3.38
CA GLY A 98 5.62 4.46 2.12
C GLY A 98 4.15 4.23 1.81
N LEU A 99 3.29 4.20 2.83
CA LEU A 99 1.83 3.99 2.70
C LEU A 99 1.13 5.15 1.97
N GLY A 100 1.74 6.32 1.91
CA GLY A 100 1.13 7.57 1.47
C GLY A 100 0.18 8.17 2.52
N SER A 101 -0.80 8.96 2.09
CA SER A 101 -1.81 9.59 2.96
C SER A 101 -3.20 8.98 2.70
N PRO A 102 -3.67 8.01 3.50
CA PRO A 102 -4.97 7.35 3.30
C PRO A 102 -6.18 8.30 3.41
N SER A 103 -6.11 9.38 4.18
CA SER A 103 -7.18 10.38 4.25
C SER A 103 -7.35 11.11 2.92
N SER A 104 -6.27 11.36 2.18
CA SER A 104 -6.28 12.22 0.99
C SER A 104 -6.17 11.47 -0.34
N ALA A 105 -5.56 10.28 -0.38
CA ALA A 105 -5.25 9.55 -1.61
C ALA A 105 -5.94 8.17 -1.68
N ARG A 106 -6.57 7.88 -2.83
CA ARG A 106 -7.22 6.59 -3.08
C ARG A 106 -6.23 5.42 -3.03
N ASP A 107 -5.07 5.58 -3.66
CA ASP A 107 -4.07 4.51 -3.75
C ASP A 107 -3.53 4.17 -2.35
N ALA A 108 -3.29 5.18 -1.51
CA ALA A 108 -2.90 5.01 -0.11
C ALA A 108 -3.96 4.27 0.73
N ARG A 109 -5.25 4.60 0.56
CA ARG A 109 -6.35 3.83 1.19
C ARG A 109 -6.34 2.37 0.79
N SER A 110 -6.00 2.11 -0.46
CA SER A 110 -6.04 0.77 -1.03
C SER A 110 -4.88 -0.07 -0.54
N GLN A 111 -3.69 0.54 -0.40
CA GLN A 111 -2.56 -0.06 0.28
C GLN A 111 -2.86 -0.37 1.74
N LEU A 112 -3.51 0.56 2.47
CA LEU A 112 -3.92 0.34 3.86
C LEU A 112 -4.96 -0.78 3.98
N ALA A 113 -5.98 -0.78 3.11
CA ALA A 113 -7.00 -1.81 3.10
C ALA A 113 -6.41 -3.19 2.79
N PHE A 114 -5.47 -3.29 1.84
CA PHE A 114 -4.74 -4.51 1.54
C PHE A 114 -3.90 -4.98 2.74
N LEU A 115 -3.19 -4.07 3.42
CA LEU A 115 -2.41 -4.40 4.61
C LEU A 115 -3.28 -4.98 5.74
N LEU A 116 -4.46 -4.40 5.96
CA LEU A 116 -5.42 -4.88 6.96
C LEU A 116 -5.92 -6.29 6.61
N GLU A 117 -6.34 -6.50 5.36
CA GLU A 117 -6.81 -7.80 4.91
C GLU A 117 -5.72 -8.87 4.99
N LEU A 118 -4.48 -8.52 4.64
CA LEU A 118 -3.33 -9.39 4.80
C LEU A 118 -3.12 -9.78 6.27
N CYS A 119 -3.25 -8.83 7.20
CA CYS A 119 -3.12 -9.12 8.63
C CYS A 119 -4.23 -10.05 9.13
N ASP A 120 -5.47 -9.87 8.65
CA ASP A 120 -6.60 -10.75 8.96
C ASP A 120 -6.33 -12.19 8.48
N ASP A 121 -5.86 -12.33 7.24
CA ASP A 121 -5.55 -13.62 6.60
C ASP A 121 -4.46 -14.42 7.33
N ILE A 122 -3.41 -13.74 7.79
CA ILE A 122 -2.27 -14.36 8.50
C ILE A 122 -2.41 -14.25 10.03
N ARG A 123 -3.55 -13.76 10.52
CA ARG A 123 -3.92 -13.65 11.95
C ARG A 123 -2.90 -12.85 12.78
N ILE A 124 -2.41 -11.75 12.25
CA ILE A 124 -1.56 -10.80 12.97
C ILE A 124 -2.42 -9.70 13.57
N ASP A 125 -2.21 -9.43 14.85
CA ASP A 125 -2.81 -8.29 15.53
C ASP A 125 -2.27 -6.97 14.94
N TYR A 126 -3.17 -6.05 14.57
CA TYR A 126 -2.82 -4.76 13.97
C TYR A 126 -1.89 -3.91 14.85
N SER A 127 -1.92 -4.10 16.17
CA SER A 127 -0.99 -3.45 17.11
C SER A 127 0.48 -3.85 16.90
N ARG A 128 0.74 -4.90 16.12
CA ARG A 128 2.09 -5.35 15.73
C ARG A 128 2.53 -4.80 14.39
N VAL A 129 1.68 -4.02 13.73
CA VAL A 129 1.97 -3.34 12.48
C VAL A 129 2.39 -1.92 12.79
N LEU A 130 3.60 -1.56 12.40
CA LEU A 130 4.14 -0.21 12.48
C LEU A 130 4.15 0.41 11.09
N ALA A 131 3.34 1.44 10.87
CA ALA A 131 3.30 2.20 9.64
C ALA A 131 4.15 3.47 9.75
N PHE A 132 4.86 3.83 8.69
CA PHE A 132 5.60 5.08 8.57
C PHE A 132 5.46 5.64 7.17
N ASP A 133 5.07 6.90 7.09
CA ASP A 133 5.22 7.73 5.91
C ASP A 133 5.47 9.19 6.33
N PRO A 134 6.49 9.89 5.79
CA PRO A 134 6.71 11.30 6.10
C PRO A 134 5.54 12.22 5.70
N ILE A 135 4.61 11.76 4.86
CA ILE A 135 3.49 12.58 4.38
C ILE A 135 2.21 12.42 5.21
N PHE A 136 2.22 11.63 6.29
CA PHE A 136 1.04 11.45 7.14
C PHE A 136 0.52 12.80 7.66
N THR A 137 -0.77 13.03 7.48
CA THR A 137 -1.49 14.15 8.07
C THR A 137 -2.11 13.77 9.41
N LYS A 138 -2.62 14.74 10.17
CA LYS A 138 -3.32 14.47 11.43
C LYS A 138 -4.53 13.54 11.23
N GLU A 139 -5.25 13.71 10.13
CA GLU A 139 -6.36 12.84 9.75
C GLU A 139 -5.91 11.41 9.45
N ASP A 140 -4.69 11.23 8.91
CA ASP A 140 -4.09 9.91 8.73
C ASP A 140 -3.75 9.26 10.07
N GLU A 141 -3.19 10.03 11.01
CA GLU A 141 -2.90 9.55 12.36
C GLU A 141 -4.16 9.09 13.08
N GLU A 142 -5.21 9.92 13.07
CA GLU A 142 -6.51 9.58 13.68
C GLU A 142 -7.14 8.35 13.02
N LEU A 143 -7.02 8.21 11.70
CA LEU A 143 -7.51 7.04 10.97
C LEU A 143 -6.72 5.77 11.34
N LEU A 144 -5.39 5.85 11.42
CA LEU A 144 -4.52 4.73 11.82
C LEU A 144 -4.80 4.30 13.27
N ASP A 145 -5.00 5.26 14.17
CA ASP A 145 -5.37 5.01 15.56
C ASP A 145 -6.75 4.33 15.65
N ALA A 146 -7.72 4.76 14.84
CA ALA A 146 -9.06 4.16 14.77
C ALA A 146 -9.03 2.69 14.33
N VAL A 147 -8.10 2.32 13.43
CA VAL A 147 -7.87 0.93 13.01
C VAL A 147 -6.82 0.20 13.86
N LYS A 148 -6.34 0.80 14.96
CA LYS A 148 -5.38 0.21 15.91
C LYS A 148 -4.01 -0.14 15.30
N LEU A 149 -3.61 0.51 14.21
CA LEU A 149 -2.24 0.40 13.70
C LEU A 149 -1.30 1.30 14.51
N GLN A 150 -0.07 0.83 14.74
CA GLN A 150 0.96 1.70 15.29
C GLN A 150 1.54 2.59 14.19
N ARG A 151 1.89 3.82 14.54
CA ARG A 151 2.58 4.77 13.67
C ARG A 151 3.95 5.10 14.23
N SER A 152 4.94 5.19 13.35
CA SER A 152 6.27 5.70 13.69
C SER A 152 6.35 7.17 13.28
N THR A 153 7.07 7.98 14.04
CA THR A 153 7.51 9.33 13.64
C THR A 153 8.89 9.31 12.98
N GLU A 154 9.59 8.17 13.06
CA GLU A 154 10.95 8.01 12.58
C GLU A 154 11.01 7.01 11.43
N ASN A 155 11.83 7.32 10.42
CA ASN A 155 12.12 6.40 9.36
C ASN A 155 12.99 5.25 9.90
N ARG A 156 12.36 4.09 10.10
CA ARG A 156 13.03 2.86 10.52
C ARG A 156 13.44 1.97 9.36
N ALA A 157 13.52 2.50 8.14
CA ALA A 157 14.26 1.82 7.09
C ALA A 157 15.65 1.49 7.63
N CYS A 158 15.95 0.18 7.66
CA CYS A 158 17.14 -0.43 8.26
C CYS A 158 18.30 0.57 8.41
N PRO A 159 18.79 0.89 9.63
CA PRO A 159 20.02 1.64 9.74
C PRO A 159 21.07 0.81 9.01
N ARG A 160 21.63 1.37 7.93
CA ARG A 160 22.71 0.71 7.19
C ARG A 160 23.73 0.30 8.22
N LEU A 161 23.99 -1.00 8.34
CA LEU A 161 25.06 -1.54 9.17
C LEU A 161 26.32 -0.76 8.81
N SER A 162 26.74 0.14 9.71
CA SER A 162 27.98 0.90 9.64
C SER A 162 29.14 0.02 10.10
#